data_AF-A0AAN6GKB5-F1
#
_entry.id   AF-A0AAN6GKB5-F1
#
_cell.length_a   1.000
_cell.length_b   1.000
_cell.length_c   1.000
_cell.angle_alpha   90.00
_cell.angle_beta   90.00
_cell.angle_gamma   90.00
#
_symmetry.space_group_name_H-M   'P 1'
#
loop_
_entity.id
_entity.type
_entity.pdbx_description
1 polymer ?
#
loop_
_entity_poly.entity_id
_entity_poly.type
_entity_poly.pdbx_seq_one_letter_code
_entity_poly.pdbx_strand_id
1 'polypeptide(L)'
;MEAAKFNACVVAPDTIHPFLLTTVLASLLLASALAPIAPIAWKHLRLLWTFAKASPAVYQLWWRHSWTWVGGPWTRYGWALIIASWIYPKDAAPAYPTSATWISKPNLGPVFLIFWGASISAVCLGLFSVTLANLLRADLTIDTERRKLSARAQQHPTTSSHPSPGSISTSLLPLGTNFFWVPLPSPSTDTRPDSHAGAHGAVVSCAPEEQPYASTDRSWNLRVMLGVL
;
A
#
# COMPACT_ATOMS: atom_id res chain seq x y z
N MET A 1 17.10 -8.69 -3.25
CA MET A 1 17.81 -7.83 -2.27
C MET A 1 16.80 -6.78 -1.84
N GLU A 2 16.14 -7.06 -0.72
CA GLU A 2 14.84 -6.50 -0.34
C GLU A 2 15.02 -5.16 0.36
N ALA A 3 14.50 -4.09 -0.24
CA ALA A 3 14.42 -2.79 0.41
C ALA A 3 13.14 -2.72 1.24
N ALA A 4 13.14 -3.36 2.41
CA ALA A 4 12.25 -2.95 3.49
C ALA A 4 12.69 -1.55 3.93
N LYS A 5 12.02 -0.49 3.44
CA LYS A 5 12.41 0.91 3.70
C LYS A 5 12.24 1.32 5.17
N PHE A 6 11.53 0.52 5.97
CA PHE A 6 11.56 0.58 7.42
C PHE A 6 12.24 -0.69 7.93
N ASN A 7 13.40 -0.53 8.57
CA ASN A 7 14.08 -1.63 9.26
C ASN A 7 13.44 -1.92 10.64
N ALA A 8 12.15 -1.64 10.77
CA ALA A 8 11.35 -1.78 11.97
C ALA A 8 9.95 -2.23 11.55
N CYS A 9 9.43 -3.24 12.23
CA CYS A 9 8.03 -3.65 12.06
C CYS A 9 7.13 -2.50 12.52
N VAL A 10 6.08 -2.19 11.75
CA VAL A 10 5.04 -1.25 12.18
C VAL A 10 4.12 -1.99 13.16
N VAL A 11 4.36 -1.79 14.45
CA VAL A 11 3.63 -2.34 15.59
C VAL A 11 2.98 -1.20 16.36
N ALA A 12 1.68 -1.35 16.65
CA ALA A 12 0.96 -0.48 17.58
C ALA A 12 1.24 -0.94 19.03
N PRO A 13 1.48 -0.02 19.98
CA PRO A 13 1.37 1.44 19.83
C PRO A 13 2.68 2.14 19.42
N ASP A 14 3.84 1.51 19.59
CA ASP A 14 5.12 2.22 19.65
C ASP A 14 5.56 2.89 18.33
N THR A 15 5.23 2.30 17.18
CA THR A 15 5.74 2.75 15.87
C THR A 15 4.66 3.27 14.93
N ILE A 16 3.39 3.21 15.33
CA ILE A 16 2.28 3.64 14.48
C ILE A 16 2.25 5.17 14.31
N HIS A 17 2.54 5.92 15.38
CA HIS A 17 2.58 7.38 15.34
C HIS A 17 3.64 7.94 14.39
N PRO A 18 4.94 7.54 14.49
CA PRO A 18 5.94 8.02 13.54
C PRO A 18 5.66 7.57 12.10
N PHE A 19 5.02 6.39 11.91
CA PHE A 19 4.61 5.93 10.58
C PHE A 19 3.54 6.83 9.95
N LEU A 20 2.47 7.15 10.69
CA LEU A 20 1.40 8.04 10.23
C LEU A 20 1.91 9.46 9.96
N LEU A 21 2.74 10.00 10.85
CA LEU A 21 3.33 11.32 10.68
C LEU A 21 4.22 11.36 9.43
N THR A 22 5.10 10.38 9.25
CA THR A 22 5.98 10.30 8.09
C THR A 22 5.20 10.20 6.78
N THR A 23 4.15 9.37 6.73
CA THR A 23 3.35 9.19 5.51
C THR A 23 2.60 10.45 5.10
N VAL A 24 1.98 11.17 6.05
CA VAL A 24 1.32 12.45 5.78
C VAL A 24 2.35 13.52 5.42
N LEU A 25 3.39 13.69 6.23
CA LEU A 25 4.38 14.74 6.02
C LEU A 25 5.13 14.56 4.70
N ALA A 26 5.50 13.32 4.33
CA ALA A 26 6.10 13.04 3.03
C ALA A 26 5.17 13.41 1.87
N SER A 27 3.88 13.10 1.97
CA SER A 27 2.91 13.45 0.92
C SER A 27 2.76 14.97 0.75
N LEU A 28 2.69 15.71 1.85
CA LEU A 28 2.57 17.17 1.87
C LEU A 28 3.83 17.88 1.38
N LEU A 29 5.01 17.43 1.84
CA LEU A 29 6.30 17.95 1.39
C LEU A 29 6.53 17.70 -0.10
N LEU A 30 6.13 16.53 -0.60
CA LEU A 30 6.26 16.22 -2.01
C LEU A 30 5.29 17.07 -2.84
N ALA A 31 4.04 17.25 -2.38
CA ALA A 31 3.08 18.11 -3.06
C ALA A 31 3.53 19.59 -3.08
N SER A 32 4.06 20.11 -1.97
CA SER A 32 4.56 21.48 -1.89
C SER A 32 5.81 21.71 -2.73
N ALA A 33 6.71 20.72 -2.82
CA ALA A 33 7.88 20.76 -3.68
C ALA A 33 7.51 20.74 -5.18
N LEU A 34 6.43 20.05 -5.56
CA LEU A 34 5.97 19.96 -6.95
C LEU A 34 5.14 21.17 -7.40
N ALA A 35 4.50 21.88 -6.48
CA ALA A 35 3.65 23.04 -6.77
C ALA A 35 4.30 24.09 -7.68
N PRO A 36 5.56 24.57 -7.45
CA PRO A 36 6.19 25.55 -8.33
C PRO A 36 6.56 24.98 -9.71
N ILE A 37 6.72 23.66 -9.84
CA ILE A 37 7.10 22.99 -11.10
C ILE A 37 5.87 22.75 -12.00
N ALA A 38 4.67 22.64 -11.39
CA ALA A 38 3.40 22.43 -12.10
C ALA A 38 3.14 23.37 -13.29
N PRO A 39 3.23 24.70 -13.16
CA PRO A 39 3.00 25.59 -14.29
C PRO A 39 4.04 25.41 -15.42
N ILE A 40 5.29 25.10 -15.05
CA ILE A 40 6.38 24.87 -16.01
C ILE A 40 6.11 23.60 -16.82
N ALA A 41 5.81 22.50 -16.14
CA ALA A 41 5.49 21.23 -16.79
C ALA A 41 4.26 21.34 -17.68
N TRP A 42 3.22 22.06 -17.24
CA TRP A 42 2.03 22.32 -18.06
C TRP A 42 2.36 23.09 -19.33
N LYS A 43 3.19 24.13 -19.23
CA LYS A 43 3.64 24.90 -20.40
C LYS A 43 4.45 24.03 -21.36
N HIS A 44 5.37 23.21 -20.85
CA HIS A 44 6.16 22.28 -21.67
C HIS A 44 5.26 21.28 -22.41
N LEU A 45 4.30 20.69 -21.70
CA LEU A 45 3.34 19.76 -22.28
C LEU A 45 2.51 20.42 -23.38
N ARG A 46 2.03 21.64 -23.15
CA ARG A 46 1.27 22.41 -24.16
C ARG A 46 2.11 22.69 -25.41
N LEU A 47 3.36 23.14 -25.25
CA LEU A 47 4.25 23.44 -26.37
C LEU A 47 4.62 22.19 -27.16
N LEU A 48 4.92 21.09 -26.48
CA LEU A 48 5.19 19.80 -27.13
C LEU A 48 3.96 19.29 -27.86
N TRP A 49 2.77 19.46 -27.29
CA TRP A 49 1.52 19.04 -27.91
C TRP A 49 1.19 19.84 -29.16
N THR A 50 1.32 21.17 -29.11
CA THR A 50 1.09 22.01 -30.29
C THR A 50 2.10 21.70 -31.38
N PHE A 51 3.38 21.50 -31.02
CA PHE A 51 4.42 21.07 -31.95
C PHE A 51 4.15 19.69 -32.56
N ALA A 52 3.74 18.71 -31.73
CA ALA A 52 3.43 17.36 -32.19
C ALA A 52 2.33 17.34 -33.25
N LYS A 53 1.34 18.24 -33.15
CA LYS A 53 0.26 18.37 -34.12
C LYS A 53 0.66 19.12 -35.39
N ALA A 54 1.46 20.17 -35.25
CA ALA A 54 1.81 21.06 -36.37
C ALA A 54 3.01 20.56 -37.18
N SER A 55 3.88 19.74 -36.60
CA SER A 55 5.13 19.34 -37.22
C SER A 55 4.92 18.28 -38.31
N PRO A 56 5.32 18.55 -39.57
CA PRO A 56 5.23 17.56 -40.65
C PRO A 56 6.13 16.34 -40.40
N ALA A 57 7.25 16.52 -39.68
CA ALA A 57 8.15 15.43 -39.32
C ALA A 57 7.48 14.41 -38.37
N VAL A 58 6.78 14.90 -37.34
CA VAL A 58 6.01 14.05 -36.42
C VAL A 58 4.84 13.38 -37.16
N TYR A 59 4.24 14.07 -38.12
CA TYR A 59 3.18 13.51 -38.94
C TYR A 59 3.64 12.32 -39.78
N GLN A 60 4.75 12.47 -40.50
CA GLN A 60 5.28 11.39 -41.34
C GLN A 60 5.78 10.20 -40.51
N LEU A 61 6.43 10.45 -39.37
CA LEU A 61 6.99 9.39 -38.54
C LEU A 61 5.94 8.63 -37.73
N TRP A 62 4.88 9.32 -37.26
CA TRP A 62 3.94 8.75 -36.29
C TRP A 62 2.48 8.86 -36.74
N TRP A 63 1.95 10.06 -36.98
CA TRP A 63 0.50 10.24 -37.20
C TRP A 63 -0.04 9.49 -38.42
N ARG A 64 0.77 9.37 -39.47
CA ARG A 64 0.42 8.71 -40.73
C ARG A 64 0.17 7.21 -40.59
N HIS A 65 0.79 6.54 -39.62
CA HIS A 65 0.78 5.08 -39.55
C HIS A 65 -0.41 4.57 -38.73
N SER A 66 -1.20 3.66 -39.30
CA SER A 66 -2.37 3.05 -38.64
C SER A 66 -1.99 2.18 -37.45
N TRP A 67 -0.79 1.60 -37.45
CA TRP A 67 -0.30 0.75 -36.36
C TRP A 67 -0.06 1.52 -35.04
N THR A 68 -0.04 2.85 -35.07
CA THR A 68 0.02 3.69 -33.86
C THR A 68 -1.23 3.54 -32.96
N TRP A 69 -2.30 2.94 -33.47
CA TRP A 69 -3.54 2.64 -32.74
C TRP A 69 -3.54 1.33 -31.95
N VAL A 70 -2.52 0.47 -32.04
CA VAL A 70 -2.55 -0.86 -31.40
C VAL A 70 -2.76 -0.79 -29.88
N GLY A 71 -2.20 0.22 -29.20
CA GLY A 71 -2.44 0.44 -27.77
C GLY A 71 -3.52 1.51 -27.48
N GLY A 72 -4.36 1.80 -28.47
CA GLY A 72 -5.47 2.74 -28.36
C GLY A 72 -5.03 4.21 -28.30
N PRO A 73 -5.90 5.10 -27.77
CA PRO A 73 -5.63 6.52 -27.69
C PRO A 73 -4.36 6.85 -26.92
N TRP A 74 -4.09 6.15 -25.82
CA TRP A 74 -2.91 6.43 -24.98
C TRP A 74 -1.63 6.30 -25.77
N THR A 75 -1.40 5.16 -26.42
CA THR A 75 -0.15 4.96 -27.17
C THR A 75 0.00 5.95 -28.30
N ARG A 76 -1.11 6.27 -28.99
CA ARG A 76 -1.07 7.21 -30.10
C ARG A 76 -0.67 8.61 -29.66
N TYR A 77 -1.27 9.14 -28.60
CA TYR A 77 -0.98 10.50 -28.13
C TYR A 77 0.31 10.58 -27.29
N GLY A 78 0.58 9.57 -26.48
CA GLY A 78 1.78 9.52 -25.62
C GLY A 78 3.07 9.43 -26.42
N TRP A 79 3.16 8.52 -27.39
CA TRP A 79 4.35 8.41 -28.24
C TRP A 79 4.54 9.62 -29.14
N ALA A 80 3.45 10.25 -29.61
CA ALA A 80 3.55 11.49 -30.37
C ALA A 80 4.25 12.59 -29.56
N LEU A 81 3.97 12.70 -28.25
CA LEU A 81 4.64 13.64 -27.34
C LEU A 81 6.11 13.28 -27.11
N ILE A 82 6.44 11.99 -26.97
CA ILE A 82 7.83 11.53 -26.83
C ILE A 82 8.64 11.88 -28.08
N ILE A 83 8.13 11.51 -29.25
CA ILE A 83 8.75 11.82 -30.55
C ILE A 83 8.88 13.32 -30.74
N ALA A 84 7.84 14.10 -30.42
CA ALA A 84 7.88 15.55 -30.46
C ALA A 84 8.98 16.12 -29.57
N SER A 85 9.20 15.57 -28.37
CA SER A 85 10.26 16.03 -27.47
C SER A 85 11.67 15.70 -27.98
N TRP A 86 11.83 14.64 -28.76
CA TRP A 86 13.12 14.27 -29.37
C TRP A 86 13.45 15.11 -30.61
N ILE A 87 12.43 15.44 -31.41
CA ILE A 87 12.58 16.20 -32.67
C ILE A 87 12.52 17.71 -32.42
N TYR A 88 12.08 18.16 -31.23
CA TYR A 88 11.91 19.57 -30.93
C TYR A 88 13.20 20.37 -31.23
N PRO A 89 13.13 21.51 -31.94
CA PRO A 89 14.32 22.23 -32.38
C PRO A 89 15.15 22.68 -31.18
N LYS A 90 16.44 22.33 -31.17
CA LYS A 90 17.35 22.68 -30.07
C LYS A 90 17.64 24.19 -29.99
N ASP A 91 17.43 24.89 -31.10
CA ASP A 91 17.67 26.33 -31.26
C ASP A 91 16.39 27.17 -31.09
N ALA A 92 15.27 26.53 -30.74
CA ALA A 92 14.03 27.25 -30.46
C ALA A 92 14.17 28.15 -29.23
N ALA A 93 13.41 29.26 -29.24
CA ALA A 93 13.39 30.21 -28.14
C ALA A 93 13.08 29.52 -26.79
N PRO A 94 13.77 29.90 -25.70
CA PRO A 94 13.57 29.28 -24.40
C PRO A 94 12.14 29.52 -23.91
N ALA A 95 11.52 28.48 -23.36
CA ALA A 95 10.19 28.56 -22.77
C ALA A 95 10.18 29.39 -21.48
N TYR A 96 11.32 29.46 -20.78
CA TYR A 96 11.52 30.22 -19.55
C TYR A 96 12.90 30.88 -19.51
N PRO A 97 13.01 32.12 -19.00
CA PRO A 97 14.29 32.82 -18.81
C PRO A 97 15.01 32.24 -17.59
N THR A 98 15.64 31.09 -17.75
CA THR A 98 16.45 30.43 -16.72
C THR A 98 17.76 29.93 -17.31
N SER A 99 18.83 29.98 -16.52
CA SER A 99 20.14 29.43 -16.87
C SER A 99 20.14 27.90 -16.93
N ALA A 100 19.14 27.24 -16.33
CA ALA A 100 19.01 25.80 -16.33
C ALA A 100 18.51 25.29 -17.70
N THR A 101 19.38 24.66 -18.49
CA THR A 101 19.07 24.10 -19.81
C THR A 101 17.96 23.04 -19.80
N TRP A 102 17.82 22.32 -18.68
CA TRP A 102 16.77 21.30 -18.50
C TRP A 102 15.38 21.89 -18.19
N ILE A 103 15.28 23.16 -17.79
CA ILE A 103 14.01 23.85 -17.54
C ILE A 103 13.70 24.83 -18.67
N SER A 104 14.72 25.46 -19.26
CA SER A 104 14.51 26.48 -20.28
C SER A 104 13.99 25.92 -21.60
N LYS A 105 14.20 24.64 -21.89
CA LYS A 105 13.76 23.98 -23.14
C LYS A 105 12.58 23.04 -22.91
N PRO A 106 11.58 23.02 -23.82
CA PRO A 106 10.46 22.09 -23.75
C PRO A 106 10.94 20.63 -23.76
N ASN A 107 10.68 19.92 -22.69
CA ASN A 107 11.04 18.51 -22.52
C ASN A 107 10.01 17.80 -21.63
N LEU A 108 10.04 16.47 -21.64
CA LEU A 108 9.14 15.64 -20.83
C LEU A 108 9.62 15.42 -19.39
N GLY A 109 10.85 15.83 -19.05
CA GLY A 109 11.43 15.62 -17.72
C GLY A 109 10.56 16.17 -16.58
N PRO A 110 10.21 17.47 -16.56
CA PRO A 110 9.32 18.06 -15.57
C PRO A 110 7.93 17.41 -15.54
N VAL A 111 7.41 16.98 -16.69
CA VAL A 111 6.11 16.30 -16.78
C VAL A 111 6.17 14.94 -16.07
N PHE A 112 7.19 14.14 -16.34
CA PHE A 112 7.40 12.86 -15.65
C PHE A 112 7.70 13.06 -14.17
N LEU A 113 8.47 14.07 -13.80
CA LEU A 113 8.78 14.38 -12.41
C LEU A 113 7.51 14.68 -11.60
N ILE A 114 6.58 15.46 -12.16
CA ILE A 114 5.27 15.70 -11.53
C ILE A 114 4.44 14.44 -11.50
N PHE A 115 4.37 13.70 -12.60
CA PHE A 115 3.57 12.47 -12.67
C PHE A 115 4.02 11.45 -11.63
N TRP A 116 5.32 11.17 -11.54
CA TRP A 116 5.88 10.24 -10.56
C TRP A 116 5.78 10.77 -9.14
N GLY A 117 6.07 12.05 -8.92
CA GLY A 117 5.94 12.67 -7.61
C GLY A 117 4.50 12.67 -7.10
N ALA A 118 3.54 13.02 -7.95
CA ALA A 118 2.11 12.95 -7.62
C ALA A 118 1.66 11.50 -7.36
N SER A 119 2.14 10.53 -8.15
CA SER A 119 1.84 9.11 -7.94
C SER A 119 2.33 8.61 -6.59
N ILE A 120 3.58 8.95 -6.22
CA ILE A 120 4.14 8.58 -4.91
C ILE A 120 3.35 9.26 -3.79
N SER A 121 3.02 10.55 -3.93
CA SER A 121 2.22 11.28 -2.94
C SER A 121 0.84 10.65 -2.74
N ALA A 122 0.17 10.25 -3.84
CA ALA A 122 -1.11 9.56 -3.80
C ALA A 122 -1.02 8.19 -3.12
N VAL A 123 0.04 7.42 -3.37
CA VAL A 123 0.29 6.14 -2.69
C VAL A 123 0.50 6.36 -1.19
N CYS A 124 1.32 7.34 -0.79
CA CYS A 124 1.53 7.68 0.63
C CYS A 124 0.23 8.08 1.33
N LEU A 125 -0.58 8.93 0.67
CA LEU A 125 -1.86 9.36 1.21
C LEU A 125 -2.86 8.20 1.30
N GLY A 126 -2.90 7.33 0.29
CA GLY A 126 -3.71 6.11 0.31
C GLY A 126 -3.32 5.15 1.43
N LEU A 127 -2.02 4.93 1.64
CA LEU A 127 -1.51 4.13 2.75
C LEU A 127 -1.89 4.74 4.10
N PHE A 128 -1.76 6.06 4.25
CA PHE A 128 -2.21 6.78 5.44
C PHE A 128 -3.71 6.58 5.68
N SER A 129 -4.55 6.80 4.67
CA SER A 129 -6.01 6.66 4.80
C SER A 129 -6.43 5.24 5.17
N VAL A 130 -5.84 4.22 4.55
CA VAL A 130 -6.12 2.81 4.85
C VAL A 130 -5.67 2.47 6.27
N THR A 131 -4.47 2.89 6.67
CA THR A 131 -3.95 2.63 8.01
C THR A 131 -4.81 3.30 9.07
N LEU A 132 -5.20 4.55 8.87
CA LEU A 132 -6.09 5.28 9.77
C LEU A 132 -7.46 4.62 9.86
N ALA A 133 -8.04 4.19 8.73
CA ALA A 133 -9.31 3.48 8.71
C ALA A 133 -9.24 2.14 9.47
N ASN A 134 -8.12 1.43 9.37
CA ASN A 134 -7.89 0.18 10.10
C ASN A 134 -7.73 0.42 11.60
N LEU A 135 -6.99 1.47 12.01
CA LEU A 135 -6.86 1.86 13.42
C LEU A 135 -8.21 2.26 14.03
N LEU A 136 -9.03 3.01 13.28
CA LEU A 136 -10.39 3.38 13.69
C LEU A 136 -11.31 2.16 13.90
N ARG A 137 -11.01 1.03 13.23
CA ARG A 137 -11.74 -0.24 13.35
C ARG A 137 -11.11 -1.19 14.37
N ALA A 138 -9.98 -0.84 14.98
CA ALA A 138 -9.15 -1.75 15.78
C ALA A 138 -8.76 -3.04 15.04
N ASP A 139 -8.66 -2.97 13.71
CA ASP A 139 -8.36 -4.13 12.87
C ASP A 139 -6.91 -4.05 12.43
N LEU A 140 -6.02 -4.76 13.12
CA LEU A 140 -4.63 -4.85 12.68
C LEU A 140 -4.53 -5.71 11.42
N THR A 141 -3.52 -5.46 10.59
CA THR A 141 -3.29 -6.26 9.38
C THR A 141 -3.09 -7.74 9.72
N ILE A 142 -2.43 -8.03 10.84
CA ILE A 142 -2.29 -9.40 11.37
C ILE A 142 -3.65 -10.02 11.64
N ASP A 143 -4.60 -9.28 12.20
CA ASP A 143 -5.94 -9.79 12.45
C ASP A 143 -6.68 -10.03 11.14
N THR A 144 -6.62 -9.11 10.17
CA THR A 144 -7.21 -9.37 8.84
C THR A 144 -6.63 -10.60 8.15
N GLU A 145 -5.32 -10.85 8.22
CA GLU A 145 -4.71 -12.05 7.63
C GLU A 145 -5.06 -13.32 8.40
N ARG A 146 -5.11 -13.26 9.75
CA ARG A 146 -5.64 -14.36 10.57
C ARG A 146 -7.08 -14.70 10.19
N ARG A 147 -7.93 -13.69 9.96
CA ARG A 147 -9.32 -13.87 9.50
C ARG A 147 -9.42 -14.50 8.12
N LYS A 148 -8.54 -14.13 7.18
CA LYS A 148 -8.50 -14.74 5.84
C LYS A 148 -8.03 -16.19 5.88
N LEU A 149 -7.02 -16.50 6.71
CA LEU A 149 -6.50 -17.85 6.88
C LEU A 149 -7.52 -18.78 7.54
N SER A 150 -8.21 -18.32 8.58
CA SER A 150 -9.27 -19.11 9.23
C SER A 150 -10.47 -19.33 8.30
N ALA A 151 -10.89 -18.32 7.54
CA ALA A 151 -11.95 -18.46 6.54
C ALA A 151 -11.59 -19.47 5.44
N ARG A 152 -10.34 -19.48 4.97
CA ARG A 152 -9.84 -20.48 4.00
C ARG A 152 -9.80 -21.90 4.59
N ALA A 153 -9.43 -22.04 5.86
CA ALA A 153 -9.43 -23.33 6.55
C ALA A 153 -10.85 -23.90 6.73
N GLN A 154 -11.86 -23.05 6.93
CA GLN A 154 -13.27 -23.47 6.97
C GLN A 154 -13.79 -23.92 5.60
N GLN A 155 -13.27 -23.34 4.50
CA GLN A 155 -13.70 -23.67 3.14
C GLN A 155 -13.10 -24.97 2.60
N HIS A 156 -11.99 -25.45 3.16
CA HIS A 156 -11.42 -26.77 2.89
C HIS A 156 -11.57 -27.68 4.12
N PRO A 157 -12.74 -28.33 4.31
CA PRO A 157 -12.83 -29.42 5.27
C PRO A 157 -11.94 -30.55 4.77
N THR A 158 -10.73 -30.66 5.33
CA THR A 158 -9.88 -31.81 5.11
C THR A 158 -10.65 -33.04 5.58
N THR A 159 -10.97 -33.91 4.63
CA THR A 159 -11.64 -35.18 4.81
C THR A 159 -10.72 -36.12 5.58
N SER A 160 -10.54 -35.89 6.89
CA SER A 160 -9.84 -36.79 7.80
C SER A 160 -10.86 -37.48 8.69
N SER A 161 -11.15 -38.71 8.30
CA SER A 161 -12.07 -39.65 8.95
C SER A 161 -11.44 -40.25 10.22
N HIS A 162 -11.27 -39.45 11.27
CA HIS A 162 -11.00 -39.99 12.60
C HIS A 162 -11.65 -39.11 13.68
N PRO A 163 -12.74 -39.56 14.33
CA PRO A 163 -13.30 -38.83 15.45
C PRO A 163 -12.39 -39.04 16.66
N SER A 164 -11.54 -38.06 16.97
CA SER A 164 -10.82 -38.00 18.23
C SER A 164 -11.73 -37.33 19.27
N PRO A 165 -12.12 -38.00 20.37
CA PRO A 165 -12.98 -37.41 21.39
C PRO A 165 -12.16 -36.39 22.18
N GLY A 166 -12.38 -35.10 21.94
CA GLY A 166 -11.77 -34.01 22.71
C GLY A 166 -11.19 -32.85 21.89
N SER A 167 -11.16 -32.96 20.56
CA SER A 167 -10.79 -31.83 19.70
C SER A 167 -11.98 -30.89 19.55
N ILE A 168 -12.19 -30.01 20.55
CA ILE A 168 -13.10 -28.88 20.41
C ILE A 168 -12.58 -28.07 19.23
N SER A 169 -13.37 -28.06 18.16
CA SER A 169 -13.05 -27.43 16.89
C SER A 169 -12.90 -25.93 17.10
N THR A 170 -11.65 -25.47 17.22
CA THR A 170 -11.23 -24.06 17.23
C THR A 170 -11.68 -23.32 15.94
N SER A 171 -12.21 -24.05 14.97
CA SER A 171 -12.64 -23.57 13.66
C SER A 171 -14.04 -22.95 13.63
N LEU A 172 -14.83 -22.94 14.71
CA LEU A 172 -16.23 -22.44 14.70
C LEU A 172 -16.48 -21.15 15.49
N LEU A 173 -15.44 -20.51 16.05
CA LEU A 173 -15.65 -19.39 16.98
C LEU A 173 -15.57 -18.00 16.29
N PRO A 174 -16.41 -17.04 16.71
CA PRO A 174 -16.49 -15.71 16.12
C PRO A 174 -15.18 -14.94 16.29
N LEU A 175 -14.72 -14.36 15.17
CA LEU A 175 -13.42 -13.73 15.02
C LEU A 175 -13.38 -12.38 15.78
N GLY A 176 -12.35 -12.18 16.59
CA GLY A 176 -12.20 -11.04 17.52
C GLY A 176 -11.99 -11.46 18.98
N THR A 177 -12.25 -12.73 19.29
CA THR A 177 -11.93 -13.32 20.60
C THR A 177 -10.44 -13.67 20.66
N ASN A 178 -9.71 -13.04 21.58
CA ASN A 178 -8.37 -13.51 21.93
C ASN A 178 -8.50 -14.88 22.60
N PHE A 179 -7.52 -15.74 22.36
CA PHE A 179 -7.46 -17.05 22.99
C PHE A 179 -6.16 -17.17 23.75
N PHE A 180 -6.22 -17.78 24.92
CA PHE A 180 -5.02 -18.22 25.63
C PHE A 180 -5.08 -19.73 25.81
N TRP A 181 -3.91 -20.35 25.67
CA TRP A 181 -3.77 -21.77 25.89
C TRP A 181 -3.55 -22.01 27.38
N VAL A 182 -4.41 -22.84 27.98
CA VAL A 182 -4.32 -23.24 29.37
C VAL A 182 -3.82 -24.68 29.42
N PRO A 183 -2.62 -24.95 29.97
CA PRO A 183 -2.19 -26.32 30.23
C PRO A 183 -3.17 -26.97 31.20
N LEU A 184 -3.77 -28.08 30.78
CA LEU A 184 -4.56 -28.91 31.68
C LEU A 184 -3.63 -29.92 32.33
N PRO A 185 -3.78 -30.19 33.64
CA PRO A 185 -3.01 -31.26 34.28
C PRO A 185 -3.33 -32.57 33.56
N SER A 186 -2.29 -33.18 32.98
CA SER A 186 -2.42 -34.52 32.40
C SER A 186 -2.84 -35.47 33.53
N PRO A 187 -3.90 -36.29 33.36
CA PRO A 187 -4.26 -37.27 34.36
C PRO A 187 -3.07 -38.23 34.50
N SER A 188 -2.37 -38.08 35.62
CA SER A 188 -1.21 -38.89 35.99
C SER A 188 -1.52 -40.35 35.78
N THR A 189 -0.96 -40.93 34.73
CA THR A 189 -0.75 -42.38 34.65
C THR A 189 0.74 -42.60 34.47
N ASP A 190 1.24 -43.42 35.36
CA ASP A 190 2.63 -43.74 35.64
C ASP A 190 3.53 -43.97 34.41
N THR A 191 4.82 -43.72 34.63
CA THR A 191 6.00 -44.23 33.90
C THR A 191 6.29 -43.78 32.46
N ARG A 192 7.35 -42.95 32.31
CA ARG A 192 8.59 -43.12 31.49
C ARG A 192 9.05 -41.80 30.83
N PRO A 193 10.36 -41.45 30.82
CA PRO A 193 10.81 -40.08 30.52
C PRO A 193 10.93 -39.68 29.05
N ASP A 194 10.56 -40.53 28.08
CA ASP A 194 11.06 -40.38 26.70
C ASP A 194 9.99 -40.21 25.61
N SER A 195 8.71 -40.05 25.96
CA SER A 195 7.67 -39.72 24.98
C SER A 195 7.34 -38.24 25.06
N HIS A 196 7.49 -37.50 23.95
CA HIS A 196 6.94 -36.15 23.77
C HIS A 196 5.47 -36.13 24.21
N ALA A 197 5.23 -35.79 25.47
CA ALA A 197 3.91 -35.69 26.05
C ALA A 197 3.21 -34.57 25.30
N GLY A 198 2.27 -34.93 24.43
CA GLY A 198 1.39 -33.97 23.78
C GLY A 198 0.78 -33.11 24.86
N ALA A 199 1.14 -31.83 24.88
CA ALA A 199 0.70 -30.90 25.90
C ALA A 199 -0.83 -30.81 25.83
N HIS A 200 -1.51 -31.54 26.72
CA HIS A 200 -2.94 -31.45 26.87
C HIS A 200 -3.27 -30.07 27.43
N GLY A 201 -3.99 -29.26 26.67
CA GLY A 201 -4.43 -27.96 27.12
C GLY A 201 -5.71 -27.54 26.43
N ALA A 202 -6.47 -26.71 27.13
CA ALA A 202 -7.68 -26.11 26.60
C ALA A 202 -7.35 -24.74 26.01
N VAL A 203 -7.90 -24.46 24.84
CA VAL A 203 -7.92 -23.11 24.27
C VAL A 203 -9.16 -22.42 24.82
N VAL A 204 -8.97 -21.41 25.65
CA VAL A 204 -10.08 -20.66 26.26
C VAL A 204 -10.21 -19.30 25.57
N SER A 205 -11.43 -18.91 25.20
CA SER A 205 -11.71 -17.56 24.71
C SER A 205 -11.62 -16.56 25.86
N CYS A 206 -10.88 -15.48 25.68
CA CYS A 206 -10.93 -14.31 26.56
C CYS A 206 -12.36 -13.78 26.64
N ALA A 207 -12.74 -13.31 27.83
CA ALA A 207 -14.03 -12.68 28.01
C ALA A 207 -14.17 -11.44 27.09
N PRO A 208 -15.37 -11.06 26.66
CA PRO A 208 -15.57 -9.86 25.83
C PRO A 208 -14.99 -8.60 26.47
N GLU A 209 -15.06 -8.48 27.80
CA GLU A 209 -14.44 -7.39 28.58
C GLU A 209 -12.91 -7.44 28.65
N GLU A 210 -12.28 -8.58 28.37
CA GLU A 210 -10.82 -8.76 28.35
C GLU A 210 -10.22 -8.51 26.96
N GLN A 211 -11.05 -8.18 25.97
CA GLN A 211 -10.53 -7.76 24.66
C GLN A 211 -9.85 -6.39 24.80
N PRO A 212 -8.60 -6.25 24.32
CA PRO A 212 -7.85 -4.99 24.45
C PRO A 212 -8.50 -3.82 23.68
N TYR A 213 -9.46 -4.10 22.79
CA TYR A 213 -10.19 -3.11 22.01
C TYR A 213 -11.63 -3.59 21.78
N ALA A 214 -12.60 -2.66 21.85
CA ALA A 214 -14.02 -2.96 21.71
C ALA A 214 -14.52 -2.51 20.33
N SER A 215 -15.24 -3.36 19.60
CA SER A 215 -15.77 -3.01 18.25
C SER A 215 -16.68 -1.78 18.23
N THR A 216 -17.24 -1.41 19.38
CA THR A 216 -18.21 -0.33 19.54
C THR A 216 -17.58 1.04 19.85
N ASP A 217 -16.40 1.10 20.47
CA ASP A 217 -15.79 2.36 20.89
C ASP A 217 -14.52 2.71 20.08
N ARG A 218 -14.74 3.45 18.99
CA ARG A 218 -13.67 3.90 18.08
C ARG A 218 -12.67 4.84 18.76
N SER A 219 -13.13 5.63 19.71
CA SER A 219 -12.29 6.64 20.38
C SER A 219 -11.35 5.99 21.39
N TRP A 220 -11.86 4.99 22.11
CA TRP A 220 -11.09 4.12 22.98
C TRP A 220 -10.03 3.33 22.20
N ASN A 221 -10.44 2.69 21.10
CA ASN A 221 -9.53 1.92 20.25
C ASN A 221 -8.38 2.78 19.71
N LEU A 222 -8.66 4.02 19.28
CA LEU A 222 -7.61 4.94 18.85
C LEU A 222 -6.64 5.27 19.99
N ARG A 223 -7.14 5.54 21.20
CA ARG A 223 -6.29 5.87 22.35
C ARG A 223 -5.38 4.70 22.73
N VAL A 224 -5.93 3.49 22.81
CA VAL A 224 -5.19 2.26 23.08
C VAL A 224 -4.13 2.01 21.99
N MET A 225 -4.52 2.11 20.71
CA MET A 225 -3.61 1.86 19.58
C MET A 225 -2.54 2.94 19.41
N LEU A 226 -2.80 4.18 19.86
CA LEU A 226 -1.84 5.28 19.83
C LEU A 226 -1.00 5.38 21.12
N GLY A 227 -1.26 4.53 22.13
CA GLY A 227 -0.56 4.56 23.41
C GLY A 227 -0.86 5.80 24.25
N VAL A 228 -2.02 6.42 24.04
CA VAL A 228 -2.51 7.60 24.80
C VAL A 228 -3.48 7.10 25.87
N LEU A 229 -2.95 6.50 26.94
CA LEU A 229 -3.69 6.06 28.13
C LEU A 229 -3.42 7.01 29.31
#